data_AF-A0A7C3WSS3-F1
#
_entry.id   AF-A0A7C3WSS3-F1
#
_cell.length_a   1.000
_cell.length_b   1.000
_cell.length_c   1.000
_cell.angle_alpha   90.00
_cell.angle_beta   90.00
_cell.angle_gamma   90.00
#
_symmetry.space_group_name_H-M   'P 1'
#
loop_
_entity.id
_entity.type
_entity.pdbx_description
1 polymer ?
#
loop_
_entity_poly.entity_id
_entity_poly.type
_entity_poly.pdbx_seq_one_letter_code
_entity_poly.pdbx_strand_id
1 'polypeptide(L)'
;LTEYISMAGGLKDRADLGRVAVVREIEGKTQVIPINMNEIVNKGRSDLDIEIKENDIIFVPEVFIKGWQDIVSIISGIFYVYTIVKPFVGW
;
A
#
# COMPACT_ATOMS: atom_id res chain seq x y z
N LEU A 1 1.96 -13.48 10.13
CA LEU A 1 1.89 -12.64 8.91
C LEU A 1 3.26 -12.04 8.54
N THR A 2 3.95 -11.39 9.47
CA THR A 2 5.23 -10.70 9.20
C THR A 2 6.33 -11.61 8.63
N GLU A 3 6.40 -12.86 9.11
CA GLU A 3 7.36 -13.87 8.63
C GLU A 3 7.18 -14.17 7.12
N TYR A 4 5.94 -14.45 6.69
CA TYR A 4 5.63 -14.74 5.29
C TYR A 4 5.90 -13.54 4.37
N ILE A 5 5.61 -12.32 4.84
CA ILE A 5 5.97 -11.11 4.10
C ILE A 5 7.48 -10.99 3.96
N SER A 6 8.23 -11.32 5.02
CA SER A 6 9.71 -11.29 5.00
C SER A 6 10.27 -12.32 4.03
N MET A 7 9.70 -13.54 4.00
CA MET A 7 10.04 -14.58 3.03
C MET A 7 9.75 -14.14 1.58
N ALA A 8 8.72 -13.33 1.36
CA ALA A 8 8.37 -12.77 0.05
C ALA A 8 9.29 -11.59 -0.38
N GLY A 9 10.34 -11.29 0.39
CA GLY A 9 11.26 -10.18 0.12
C GLY A 9 10.94 -8.88 0.88
N GLY A 10 9.99 -8.92 1.80
CA GLY A 10 9.60 -7.79 2.63
C GLY A 10 8.56 -6.85 2.00
N LEU A 11 8.23 -5.80 2.75
CA LEU A 11 7.31 -4.75 2.29
C LEU A 11 8.04 -3.82 1.31
N LYS A 12 7.41 -3.52 0.17
CA LYS A 12 7.91 -2.51 -0.76
C LYS A 12 7.75 -1.10 -0.18
N ASP A 13 8.56 -0.16 -0.65
CA ASP A 13 8.50 1.24 -0.22
C ASP A 13 7.12 1.87 -0.38
N ARG A 14 6.36 1.47 -1.40
CA ARG A 14 5.03 2.01 -1.68
C ARG A 14 3.90 1.13 -1.14
N ALA A 15 4.18 0.13 -0.30
CA ALA A 15 3.15 -0.69 0.31
C ALA A 15 2.22 0.15 1.20
N ASP A 16 0.91 -0.06 1.05
CA ASP A 16 -0.09 0.53 1.91
C ASP A 16 -0.29 -0.33 3.16
N LEU A 17 0.47 0.01 4.21
CA LEU A 17 0.44 -0.72 5.47
C LEU A 17 -0.92 -0.66 6.18
N GLY A 18 -1.74 0.35 5.90
CA GLY A 18 -3.06 0.49 6.51
C GLY A 18 -4.14 -0.36 5.85
N ARG A 19 -3.88 -0.90 4.65
CA ARG A 19 -4.86 -1.62 3.82
C ARG A 19 -4.42 -3.04 3.44
N VAL A 20 -3.45 -3.61 4.16
CA VAL A 20 -3.08 -5.02 4.00
C VAL A 20 -4.27 -5.90 4.42
N ALA A 21 -4.46 -7.01 3.72
CA ALA A 21 -5.52 -7.96 4.05
C ALA A 21 -5.05 -9.40 3.87
N VAL A 22 -5.59 -10.29 4.70
CA VAL A 22 -5.52 -11.73 4.48
C VAL A 22 -6.87 -12.18 3.95
N VAL A 23 -6.86 -12.79 2.77
CA VAL A 23 -8.03 -13.42 2.17
C VAL A 23 -7.97 -14.90 2.51
N ARG A 24 -8.99 -15.39 3.22
CA ARG A 24 -9.07 -16.75 3.75
C ARG A 24 -10.39 -17.40 3.36
N GLU A 25 -10.34 -18.65 2.93
CA GLU A 25 -11.55 -19.45 2.76
C GLU A 25 -11.93 -20.12 4.09
N ILE A 26 -13.16 -19.89 4.56
CA ILE A 26 -13.71 -20.52 5.76
C ILE A 26 -15.06 -21.13 5.37
N GLU A 27 -15.18 -22.45 5.45
CA GLU A 27 -16.41 -23.19 5.13
C GLU A 27 -16.97 -22.86 3.72
N GLY A 28 -16.07 -22.77 2.72
CA GLY A 28 -16.43 -22.44 1.34
C GLY A 28 -16.79 -20.96 1.11
N LYS A 29 -16.58 -20.09 2.11
CA LYS A 29 -16.80 -18.64 1.98
C LYS A 29 -15.49 -17.88 2.10
N THR A 30 -15.25 -16.98 1.15
CA THR A 30 -14.13 -16.04 1.21
C THR A 30 -14.37 -14.99 2.28
N GLN A 31 -13.44 -14.88 3.23
CA GLN A 31 -13.39 -13.83 4.24
C GLN A 31 -12.17 -12.95 3.99
N VAL A 32 -12.37 -11.64 4.12
CA VAL A 32 -11.29 -10.64 4.05
C VAL A 32 -11.01 -10.15 5.46
N ILE A 33 -9.82 -10.42 5.96
CA ILE A 33 -9.36 -10.04 7.29
C ILE A 33 -8.45 -8.82 7.11
N PRO A 34 -8.94 -7.60 7.39
CA PRO A 34 -8.14 -6.39 7.26
C PRO A 34 -7.09 -6.34 8.37
N ILE A 35 -5.84 -6.05 8.00
CA ILE A 35 -4.72 -5.94 8.92
C ILE A 35 -4.06 -4.57 8.74
N ASN A 36 -4.00 -3.80 9.82
CA ASN A 36 -3.21 -2.59 9.86
C ASN A 36 -1.75 -2.93 10.22
N MET A 37 -0.95 -3.20 9.19
CA MET A 37 0.47 -3.54 9.33
C MET A 37 1.27 -2.41 9.98
N ASN A 38 0.82 -1.15 9.91
CA ASN A 38 1.51 -0.04 10.57
C ASN A 38 1.59 -0.24 12.10
N GLU A 39 0.55 -0.83 12.71
CA GLU A 39 0.59 -1.16 14.14
C GLU A 39 1.67 -2.19 14.45
N ILE A 40 1.82 -3.20 13.59
CA ILE A 40 2.76 -4.31 13.79
C ILE A 40 4.20 -3.84 13.55
N VAL A 41 4.48 -3.25 12.38
CA VAL A 41 5.86 -2.99 11.94
C VAL A 41 6.43 -1.67 12.49
N ASN A 42 5.61 -0.62 12.57
CA ASN A 42 6.09 0.70 12.99
C ASN A 42 5.86 0.95 14.48
N LYS A 43 4.81 0.36 15.08
CA LYS A 43 4.51 0.51 16.51
C LYS A 43 4.86 -0.72 17.35
N GLY A 44 5.34 -1.80 16.73
CA GLY A 44 5.81 -3.00 17.44
C GLY A 44 4.70 -3.82 18.11
N ARG A 45 3.44 -3.67 17.69
CA ARG A 45 2.30 -4.46 18.19
C ARG A 45 2.33 -5.89 17.63
N SER A 46 3.25 -6.72 18.11
CA SER A 46 3.35 -8.13 17.71
C SER A 46 2.12 -8.95 18.08
N ASP A 47 1.34 -8.52 19.07
CA ASP A 47 0.05 -9.11 19.46
C ASP A 47 -1.01 -9.04 18.35
N LEU A 48 -0.83 -8.16 17.36
CA LEU A 48 -1.70 -8.04 16.19
C LEU A 48 -1.23 -8.88 15.00
N ASP A 49 -0.07 -9.53 15.09
CA ASP A 49 0.47 -10.38 14.03
C ASP A 49 -0.30 -11.71 13.99
N ILE A 50 -1.17 -11.87 12.99
CA ILE A 50 -2.02 -13.05 12.89
C ILE A 50 -1.26 -14.26 12.34
N GLU A 51 -1.65 -15.44 12.83
CA GLU A 51 -1.23 -16.71 12.24
C GLU A 51 -1.83 -16.87 10.84
N ILE A 52 -0.95 -17.24 9.90
CA ILE A 52 -1.31 -17.53 8.51
C ILE A 52 -1.57 -19.03 8.38
N LYS A 53 -2.67 -19.38 7.71
CA LYS A 53 -3.12 -20.75 7.49
C LYS A 53 -2.88 -21.16 6.05
N GLU A 54 -2.95 -22.46 5.82
CA GLU A 54 -2.89 -23.02 4.48
C GLU A 54 -3.98 -22.40 3.58
N ASN A 55 -3.62 -22.14 2.32
CA ASN A 55 -4.45 -21.47 1.31
C ASN A 55 -4.82 -19.99 1.58
N ASP A 56 -4.25 -19.36 2.60
CA ASP A 56 -4.38 -17.91 2.77
C ASP A 56 -3.68 -17.15 1.63
N ILE A 57 -4.31 -16.06 1.19
CA ILE A 57 -3.70 -15.08 0.28
C ILE A 57 -3.42 -13.80 1.05
N ILE A 58 -2.15 -13.40 1.12
CA ILE A 58 -1.75 -12.11 1.70
C ILE A 58 -1.76 -11.07 0.58
N PHE A 59 -2.67 -10.10 0.67
CA PHE A 59 -2.79 -8.99 -0.25
C PHE A 59 -2.17 -7.72 0.33
N VAL A 60 -1.14 -7.20 -0.36
CA VAL A 60 -0.44 -5.96 0.01
C VAL A 60 -0.65 -4.94 -1.11
N PRO A 61 -1.57 -3.97 -0.95
CA PRO A 61 -1.79 -2.93 -1.95
C PRO A 61 -0.66 -1.89 -1.95
N GLU A 62 -0.60 -1.08 -3.01
CA GLU A 62 0.32 0.07 -3.10
C GLU A 62 -0.43 1.40 -2.88
N VAL A 63 0.25 2.39 -2.32
CA VAL A 63 -0.22 3.79 -2.25
C VAL A 63 0.20 4.59 -3.48
N PHE A 64 -0.75 5.32 -4.06
CA PHE A 64 -0.47 6.26 -5.16
C PHE A 64 0.18 7.57 -4.68
N ILE A 65 -0.16 8.04 -3.49
CA ILE A 65 0.47 9.21 -2.85
C ILE A 65 0.96 8.77 -1.48
N LYS A 66 2.28 8.60 -1.35
CA LYS A 66 2.96 8.27 -0.10
C LYS A 66 3.28 9.52 0.72
N GLY A 67 3.49 10.67 0.07
CA GLY A 67 3.83 11.90 0.77
C GLY A 67 3.92 13.15 -0.10
N TRP A 68 4.40 14.23 0.51
CA TRP A 68 4.47 15.58 -0.10
C TRP A 68 5.29 15.62 -1.40
N GLN A 69 6.33 14.79 -1.52
CA GLN A 69 7.14 14.72 -2.73
C GLN A 69 6.33 14.24 -3.94
N ASP A 70 5.48 13.21 -3.79
CA ASP A 70 4.60 12.75 -4.86
C ASP A 70 3.67 13.88 -5.33
N ILE A 71 3.14 14.68 -4.39
CA ILE A 71 2.27 15.82 -4.68
C ILE A 71 3.03 16.92 -5.44
N VAL A 72 4.21 17.30 -4.96
CA VAL A 72 5.04 18.32 -5.62
C VAL A 72 5.39 17.88 -7.05
N SER A 73 5.75 16.62 -7.26
CA SER A 73 6.06 16.10 -8.60
C SER A 73 4.88 16.20 -9.56
N ILE A 74 3.66 15.91 -9.10
CA ILE A 74 2.44 16.07 -9.91
C ILE A 74 2.23 17.54 -10.28
N ILE A 75 2.30 18.45 -9.30
CA ILE A 75 2.09 19.90 -9.52
C ILE A 75 3.16 20.47 -10.46
N SER A 76 4.44 20.13 -10.25
CA SER A 76 5.54 20.56 -11.10
C SER A 76 5.36 20.05 -12.54
N GLY A 77 4.88 18.81 -12.72
CA GLY A 77 4.54 18.28 -14.04
C GLY A 77 3.43 19.08 -14.73
N ILE A 78 2.34 19.38 -14.03
CA ILE A 78 1.24 20.20 -14.55
C ILE A 78 1.75 21.61 -14.91
N PHE A 79 2.53 22.23 -14.03
CA PHE A 79 3.09 23.56 -14.25
C PHE A 79 4.06 23.60 -15.44
N TYR A 80 4.88 22.56 -15.61
CA TYR A 80 5.79 22.43 -16.75
C TYR A 80 5.02 22.35 -18.07
N VAL A 81 3.99 21.49 -18.13
CA VAL A 81 3.11 21.38 -19.31
C VAL A 81 2.43 22.71 -19.59
N TYR A 82 1.85 23.35 -18.56
CA TYR A 82 1.24 24.68 -18.67
C TYR A 82 2.21 25.70 -19.27
N THR A 83 3.45 25.71 -18.80
CA THR A 83 4.49 26.64 -19.28
C THR A 83 4.80 26.44 -20.77
N ILE A 84 4.80 25.19 -21.26
CA ILE A 84 5.03 24.88 -22.68
C ILE A 84 3.84 25.26 -23.55
N VAL A 85 2.61 25.03 -23.10
CA VAL A 85 1.41 25.30 -23.91
C VAL A 85 0.97 26.75 -23.85
N LYS A 86 1.30 27.49 -22.78
CA LYS A 86 0.91 28.89 -22.58
C LYS A 86 1.19 29.80 -23.80
N PRO A 87 2.36 29.73 -24.49
CA PRO A 87 2.61 30.52 -25.69
C PRO A 87 1.69 30.20 -26.88
N PHE A 88 1.07 29.02 -26.91
CA PHE A 88 0.24 28.54 -28.02
C PHE A 88 -1.26 28.65 -27.77
N VAL A 89 -1.68 28.68 -26.49
CA VAL A 89 -3.09 28.63 -26.10
C VAL A 89 -3.71 30.01 -25.88
N GLY A 90 -2.90 31.08 -25.87
CA GLY A 90 -3.37 32.48 -26.02
C GLY A 90 -4.52 32.89 -25.10
N TRP A 91 -4.20 33.17 -23.82
CA TRP A 91 -5.01 34.01 -22.93
C TRP A 91 -4.09 35.00 -22.22
#